data_AF-A0A7V2UFR9-F1
#
_entry.id   AF-A0A7V2UFR9-F1
#
_cell.length_a   1.000
_cell.length_b   1.000
_cell.length_c   1.000
_cell.angle_alpha   90.00
_cell.angle_beta   90.00
_cell.angle_gamma   90.00
#
_symmetry.space_group_name_H-M   'P 1'
#
loop_
_entity.id
_entity.type
_entity.pdbx_description
1 polymer ?
#
loop_
_entity_poly.entity_id
_entity_poly.type
_entity_poly.pdbx_seq_one_letter_code
_entity_poly.pdbx_strand_id
1 'polypeptide(L)'
;RMNKLQRRLTHAMDAARQPSATEEMGHDARLLAKRARYNIEALQGLLHRDKAKRWLKAATATQLFIGAQRDLQQAAVLLEQLGAEESLVSFLRGAATGGSKSNTQ
;
A
#
# COMPACT_ATOMS: atom_id res chain seq x y z
N ARG A 1 -5.84 -17.73 12.74
CA ARG A 1 -4.54 -17.17 12.30
C ARG A 1 -4.70 -16.08 11.22
N MET A 2 -5.53 -16.27 10.19
CA MET A 2 -5.80 -15.28 9.13
C MET A 2 -6.31 -13.91 9.66
N ASN A 3 -7.27 -13.91 10.61
CA ASN A 3 -7.82 -12.67 11.19
C ASN A 3 -6.79 -11.80 11.91
N LYS A 4 -5.75 -12.42 12.50
CA LYS A 4 -4.65 -11.68 13.15
C LYS A 4 -3.73 -11.02 12.12
N LEU A 5 -3.49 -11.69 10.98
CA LEU A 5 -2.71 -11.13 9.88
C LEU A 5 -3.46 -9.98 9.21
N GLN A 6 -4.76 -10.15 8.95
CA GLN A 6 -5.62 -9.10 8.39
C GLN A 6 -5.66 -7.87 9.30
N ARG A 7 -5.88 -8.05 10.62
CA ARG A 7 -5.89 -6.94 11.57
C ARG A 7 -4.54 -6.21 11.65
N ARG A 8 -3.42 -6.94 11.62
CA ARG A 8 -2.07 -6.35 11.59
C ARG A 8 -1.81 -5.59 10.30
N LEU A 9 -2.28 -6.11 9.16
CA LEU A 9 -2.19 -5.42 7.88
C LEU A 9 -3.00 -4.13 7.91
N THR A 10 -4.26 -4.17 8.35
CA THR A 10 -5.10 -2.97 8.49
C THR A 10 -4.43 -1.93 9.40
N HIS A 11 -3.96 -2.33 10.57
CA HIS A 11 -3.29 -1.40 11.49
C HIS A 11 -1.99 -0.82 10.92
N ALA A 12 -1.17 -1.61 10.23
CA ALA A 12 0.05 -1.12 9.58
C ALA A 12 -0.27 -0.16 8.42
N MET A 13 -1.35 -0.42 7.68
CA MET A 13 -1.84 0.46 6.61
C MET A 13 -2.36 1.79 7.15
N ASP A 14 -3.11 1.75 8.25
CA ASP A 14 -3.63 2.96 8.90
C ASP A 14 -2.48 3.80 9.46
N ALA A 15 -1.48 3.15 10.06
CA ALA A 15 -0.27 3.80 10.55
C ALA A 15 0.57 4.41 9.42
N ALA A 16 0.73 3.72 8.28
CA ALA A 16 1.46 4.21 7.12
C ALA A 16 0.75 5.35 6.35
N ARG A 17 -0.56 5.55 6.59
CA ARG A 17 -1.35 6.65 6.01
C ARG A 17 -1.33 7.92 6.85
N GLN A 18 -0.81 7.88 8.07
CA GLN A 18 -0.74 9.06 8.91
C GLN A 18 0.26 10.08 8.33
N PRO A 19 0.01 11.40 8.48
CA PRO A 19 0.95 12.43 8.03
C PRO A 19 2.34 12.33 8.67
N SER A 20 2.43 11.73 9.85
CA SER A 20 3.67 11.47 10.60
C SER A 20 4.31 10.11 10.30
N ALA A 21 3.83 9.38 9.29
CA ALA A 21 4.33 8.05 8.96
C ALA A 21 5.79 8.10 8.51
N THR A 22 6.64 7.27 9.10
CA THR A 22 8.03 7.10 8.69
C THR A 22 8.14 6.17 7.48
N GLU A 23 9.27 6.23 6.76
CA GLU A 23 9.55 5.29 5.66
C GLU A 23 9.51 3.82 6.13
N GLU A 24 9.97 3.56 7.35
CA GLU A 24 9.94 2.24 7.99
C GLU A 24 8.51 1.72 8.17
N MET A 25 7.58 2.58 8.62
CA MET A 25 6.16 2.22 8.76
C MET A 25 5.54 1.88 7.39
N GLY A 26 5.90 2.61 6.34
CA GLY A 26 5.50 2.29 4.96
C GLY A 26 6.11 0.98 4.44
N HIS A 27 7.37 0.69 4.80
CA HIS A 27 8.04 -0.56 4.47
C HIS A 27 7.35 -1.77 5.12
N ASP A 28 7.02 -1.67 6.40
CA ASP A 28 6.35 -2.72 7.18
C ASP A 28 4.95 -3.04 6.64
N ALA A 29 4.17 -2.01 6.30
CA ALA A 29 2.88 -2.16 5.67
C ALA A 29 2.99 -2.94 4.34
N ARG A 30 4.02 -2.64 3.52
CA ARG A 30 4.29 -3.36 2.27
C ARG A 30 4.69 -4.81 2.50
N LEU A 31 5.57 -5.07 3.46
CA LEU A 31 6.01 -6.43 3.78
C LEU A 31 4.81 -7.30 4.23
N LEU A 32 3.93 -6.74 5.07
CA LEU A 32 2.71 -7.41 5.50
C LEU A 32 1.72 -7.64 4.34
N ALA A 33 1.57 -6.69 3.43
CA ALA A 33 0.72 -6.84 2.24
C ALA A 33 1.22 -7.98 1.33
N LYS A 34 2.53 -8.03 1.06
CA LYS A 34 3.16 -9.12 0.29
C LYS A 34 2.95 -10.47 0.97
N ARG A 35 3.18 -10.55 2.29
CA ARG A 35 2.95 -11.78 3.07
C ARG A 35 1.49 -12.22 3.03
N ALA A 36 0.54 -11.29 3.10
CA ALA A 36 -0.88 -11.61 2.99
C ALA A 36 -1.22 -12.20 1.62
N ARG A 37 -0.75 -11.59 0.53
CA ARG A 37 -0.94 -12.11 -0.83
C ARG A 37 -0.35 -13.51 -1.00
N TYR A 38 0.92 -13.71 -0.64
CA TYR A 38 1.58 -15.01 -0.79
C TYR A 38 0.92 -16.11 0.03
N ASN A 39 0.45 -15.79 1.23
CA ASN A 39 -0.31 -16.76 2.03
C ASN A 39 -1.66 -17.11 1.38
N ILE A 40 -2.36 -16.14 0.78
CA ILE A 40 -3.62 -16.40 0.06
C ILE A 40 -3.37 -17.24 -1.19
N GLU A 41 -2.32 -16.95 -1.96
CA GLU A 41 -1.91 -17.73 -3.13
C GLU A 41 -1.54 -19.17 -2.76
N ALA A 42 -0.71 -19.35 -1.73
CA ALA A 42 -0.32 -20.68 -1.25
C ALA A 42 -1.51 -21.50 -0.71
N LEU A 43 -2.51 -20.83 -0.13
CA LEU A 43 -3.70 -21.48 0.42
C LEU A 43 -4.86 -21.55 -0.57
N GLN A 44 -4.70 -21.04 -1.80
CA GLN A 44 -5.77 -20.98 -2.79
C GLN A 44 -6.34 -22.37 -3.13
N GLY A 45 -5.49 -23.41 -3.14
CA GLY A 45 -5.91 -24.79 -3.36
C GLY A 45 -6.66 -25.43 -2.17
N LEU A 46 -6.62 -24.82 -0.99
CA LEU A 46 -7.25 -25.29 0.25
C LEU A 46 -8.46 -24.44 0.68
N LEU A 47 -8.66 -23.30 0.04
CA LEU A 47 -9.75 -22.37 0.33
C LEU A 47 -10.91 -22.59 -0.65
N HIS A 48 -12.16 -22.47 -0.17
CA HIS A 48 -13.33 -22.44 -1.05
C HIS A 48 -13.12 -21.36 -2.12
N ARG A 49 -13.22 -21.75 -3.40
CA ARG A 49 -12.80 -20.97 -4.58
C ARG A 49 -13.28 -19.51 -4.54
N ASP A 50 -14.50 -19.26 -4.07
CA ASP A 50 -15.09 -17.92 -4.02
C ASP A 50 -14.48 -17.02 -2.94
N LYS A 51 -14.12 -17.59 -1.79
CA LYS A 51 -13.43 -16.86 -0.70
C LYS A 51 -12.00 -16.54 -1.09
N ALA A 52 -11.30 -17.49 -1.72
CA ALA A 52 -9.93 -17.28 -2.20
C ALA A 52 -9.85 -16.17 -3.25
N LYS A 53 -10.76 -16.16 -4.24
CA LYS A 53 -10.84 -15.09 -5.26
C LYS A 53 -11.09 -13.71 -4.64
N ARG A 54 -12.02 -13.59 -3.68
CA ARG A 54 -12.28 -12.31 -3.00
C ARG A 54 -11.06 -11.81 -2.24
N TRP A 55 -10.39 -12.68 -1.50
CA TRP A 55 -9.21 -12.29 -0.73
C TRP A 55 -8.02 -11.95 -1.63
N LEU A 56 -7.82 -12.69 -2.71
CA LEU A 56 -6.78 -12.37 -3.69
C LEU A 56 -7.04 -11.02 -4.35
N LYS A 57 -8.28 -10.73 -4.76
CA LYS A 57 -8.64 -9.42 -5.33
C LYS A 57 -8.37 -8.27 -4.34
N ALA A 58 -8.74 -8.44 -3.08
CA ALA A 58 -8.48 -7.44 -2.05
C ALA A 58 -6.98 -7.23 -1.80
N ALA A 59 -6.20 -8.31 -1.68
CA ALA A 59 -4.75 -8.24 -1.48
C ALA A 59 -4.04 -7.58 -2.67
N THR A 60 -4.44 -7.90 -3.90
CA THR A 60 -3.90 -7.28 -5.12
C THR A 60 -4.22 -5.79 -5.20
N ALA A 61 -5.47 -5.40 -4.90
CA ALA A 61 -5.85 -3.98 -4.89
C ALA A 61 -5.06 -3.19 -3.84
N THR A 62 -4.90 -3.75 -2.64
CA THR A 62 -4.05 -3.16 -1.59
C THR A 62 -2.60 -3.05 -2.04
N GLN A 63 -2.04 -4.08 -2.67
CA GLN A 63 -0.67 -4.06 -3.16
C GLN A 63 -0.46 -3.01 -4.27
N LEU A 64 -1.39 -2.90 -5.23
CA LEU A 64 -1.33 -1.89 -6.29
C LEU A 64 -1.35 -0.47 -5.72
N PHE A 65 -2.23 -0.23 -4.74
CA PHE A 65 -2.31 1.08 -4.08
C PHE A 65 -1.00 1.46 -3.38
N ILE A 66 -0.42 0.54 -2.61
CA ILE A 66 0.87 0.75 -1.93
C ILE A 66 2.02 0.92 -2.93
N GLY A 67 1.95 0.23 -4.07
CA GLY A 67 2.90 0.37 -5.18
C GLY A 67 2.85 1.77 -5.78
N ALA A 68 1.66 2.22 -6.17
CA ALA A 68 1.47 3.54 -6.78
C ALA A 68 1.90 4.68 -5.84
N GLN A 69 1.60 4.62 -4.54
CA GLN A 69 2.06 5.64 -3.58
C GLN A 69 3.59 5.69 -3.49
N ARG A 70 4.28 4.55 -3.53
CA ARG A 70 5.75 4.51 -3.55
C ARG A 70 6.32 5.06 -4.84
N ASP A 71 5.74 4.68 -5.97
CA ASP A 71 6.27 5.10 -7.28
C ASP A 71 6.22 6.62 -7.40
N LEU A 72 5.16 7.25 -6.86
CA LEU A 72 5.06 8.70 -6.74
C LEU A 72 6.10 9.30 -5.77
N GLN A 73 6.36 8.68 -4.61
CA GLN A 73 7.42 9.11 -3.69
C GLN A 73 8.82 9.00 -4.32
N GLN A 74 9.10 7.90 -5.02
CA GLN A 74 10.38 7.69 -5.71
C GLN A 74 10.54 8.65 -6.89
N ALA A 75 9.47 8.91 -7.65
CA ALA A 75 9.48 9.93 -8.69
C ALA A 75 9.80 11.32 -8.13
N ALA A 76 9.24 11.69 -6.98
CA ALA A 76 9.55 12.95 -6.32
C ALA A 76 11.04 13.05 -5.90
N VAL A 77 11.62 11.98 -5.35
CA VAL A 77 13.05 11.92 -4.99
C VAL A 77 13.94 12.04 -6.22
N LEU A 78 13.61 11.34 -7.31
CA LEU A 78 14.39 11.42 -8.56
C LEU A 78 14.31 12.81 -9.18
N LEU A 79 13.14 13.45 -9.17
CA LEU A 79 12.98 14.80 -9.69
C LEU A 79 13.74 15.84 -8.86
N GLU A 80 13.75 15.71 -7.55
CA GLU A 80 14.58 16.55 -6.66
C GLU A 80 16.07 16.38 -6.97
N GLN A 81 16.55 15.14 -7.14
CA GLN A 81 17.94 14.87 -7.53
C GLN A 81 18.31 15.43 -8.91
N LEU A 82 17.35 15.53 -9.82
CA LEU A 82 17.53 16.11 -11.16
C LEU A 82 17.36 17.64 -11.18
N GLY A 83 17.13 18.28 -10.03
CA GLY A 83 16.95 19.73 -9.93
C GLY A 83 15.64 20.22 -10.53
N ALA A 84 14.59 19.39 -10.53
CA ALA A 84 13.26 19.78 -10.97
C ALA A 84 12.66 20.89 -10.07
N GLU A 85 11.67 21.59 -10.60
CA GLU A 85 10.99 22.66 -9.88
C GLU A 85 10.36 22.15 -8.57
N GLU A 86 10.57 22.90 -7.47
CA GLU A 86 10.06 22.56 -6.14
C GLU A 86 8.53 22.37 -6.13
N SER A 87 7.80 23.13 -6.94
CA SER A 87 6.34 23.01 -7.05
C SER A 87 5.90 21.63 -7.58
N LEU A 88 6.65 21.07 -8.53
CA LEU A 88 6.41 19.75 -9.11
C LEU A 88 6.76 18.63 -8.12
N VAL A 89 7.89 18.77 -7.40
CA VAL A 89 8.30 17.84 -6.35
C VAL A 89 7.26 17.81 -5.22
N SER A 90 6.84 18.99 -4.75
CA SER A 90 5.81 19.15 -3.73
C SER A 90 4.45 18.62 -4.18
N PHE A 91 4.06 18.82 -5.45
CA PHE A 91 2.84 18.24 -6.03
C PHE A 91 2.86 16.71 -5.98
N LEU A 92 3.95 16.05 -6.39
CA LEU A 92 4.05 14.59 -6.38
C LEU A 92 4.07 14.01 -4.97
N ARG A 93 4.73 14.69 -4.01
CA ARG A 93 4.66 14.32 -2.59
C ARG A 93 3.24 14.44 -2.04
N GLY A 94 2.51 15.49 -2.45
CA GLY A 94 1.08 15.66 -2.14
C GLY A 94 0.20 14.58 -2.76
N ALA A 95 0.42 14.21 -4.02
CA ALA A 95 -0.32 13.15 -4.71
C ALA A 95 -0.06 11.77 -4.07
N ALA A 96 1.18 11.51 -3.64
CA ALA A 96 1.54 10.29 -2.94
C ALA A 96 0.83 10.14 -1.58
N THR A 97 0.56 11.24 -0.88
CA THR A 97 -0.15 11.23 0.42
C THR A 97 -1.67 11.35 0.27
N GLY A 98 -2.15 11.99 -0.79
CA GLY A 98 -3.57 12.33 -1.03
C GLY A 98 -4.46 11.24 -1.63
N GLY A 99 -3.91 10.12 -2.12
CA GLY A 99 -4.67 9.02 -2.74
C GLY A 99 -5.73 8.34 -1.86
N SER A 100 -5.91 8.78 -0.61
CA SER A 100 -6.92 8.26 0.32
C SER A 100 -8.24 9.06 0.36
N LYS A 101 -8.43 10.11 -0.45
CA LYS A 101 -9.70 10.86 -0.53
C LYS A 101 -10.34 10.73 -1.92
N SER A 102 -11.08 9.65 -2.13
CA SER A 102 -12.21 9.60 -3.09
C SER A 102 -12.88 8.22 -3.05
N ASN A 103 -13.60 7.89 -1.97
CA ASN A 103 -14.85 7.12 -2.09
C ASN A 103 -15.64 7.10 -0.77
N THR A 104 -16.37 8.17 -0.47
CA THR A 104 -17.60 8.08 0.31
C THR A 104 -18.53 9.19 -0.19
N GLN A 105 -19.39 8.82 -1.14
CA GLN A 105 -20.76 9.35 -1.15
C GLN A 105 -21.52 8.68 -0.01
#